data_AF-A0A351EKT5-F1
#
_entry.id   AF-A0A351EKT5-F1
#
_cell.length_a   1.000
_cell.length_b   1.000
_cell.length_c   1.000
_cell.angle_alpha   90.00
_cell.angle_beta   90.00
_cell.angle_gamma   90.00
#
_symmetry.space_group_name_H-M   'P 1'
#
loop_
_entity.id
_entity.type
_entity.pdbx_description
1 polymer ?
#
loop_
_entity_poly.entity_id
_entity_poly.type
_entity_poly.pdbx_seq_one_letter_code
_entity_poly.pdbx_strand_id
1 'polypeptide(L)'
;MPSPTPEHNFDYVPVVTDVDDFWHKKYQPDENGKLRKIADGNEIAQKGDQHPHLPSPSYWPIVLAAALPLIALGLIYNLWLAGIGLVLMLGAMYGWSLEPATDPNAGHGDHGEDHPTAGDDPEAGGNALVDASGEEAPSV
;
A
#
# COMPACT_ATOMS: atom_id res chain seq x y z
N MET A 1 1.91 9.73 16.82
CA MET A 1 2.64 8.70 16.06
C MET A 1 3.89 8.35 16.85
N PRO A 2 4.38 7.11 16.79
CA PRO A 2 5.61 6.73 17.49
C PRO A 2 6.83 7.45 16.86
N SER A 3 7.95 7.45 17.59
CA SER A 3 9.23 8.01 17.13
C SER A 3 10.30 6.92 17.23
N PRO A 4 10.83 6.41 16.09
CA PRO A 4 10.55 6.84 14.72
C PRO A 4 9.13 6.49 14.24
N THR A 5 8.67 7.20 13.20
CA THR A 5 7.40 6.89 12.53
C THR A 5 7.49 5.53 11.83
N PRO A 6 6.42 4.71 11.82
CA PRO A 6 6.40 3.44 11.09
C PRO A 6 6.44 3.66 9.58
N GLU A 7 6.87 2.65 8.82
CA GLU A 7 6.94 2.69 7.35
C GLU A 7 5.57 2.92 6.69
N HIS A 8 4.49 2.47 7.33
CA HIS A 8 3.11 2.67 6.88
C HIS A 8 2.47 3.97 7.38
N ASN A 9 3.20 4.80 8.13
CA ASN A 9 2.75 6.04 8.77
C ASN A 9 1.66 5.86 9.86
N PHE A 10 0.46 5.44 9.47
CA PHE A 10 -0.72 5.30 10.33
C PHE A 10 -1.23 3.87 10.32
N ASP A 11 -1.48 3.32 11.51
CA ASP A 11 -2.10 2.02 11.73
C ASP A 11 -3.50 1.93 11.10
N TYR A 12 -4.23 3.03 11.13
CA TYR A 12 -5.54 3.19 10.51
C TYR A 12 -5.75 4.64 10.09
N VAL A 13 -6.61 4.85 9.09
CA VAL A 13 -6.93 6.19 8.59
C VAL A 13 -7.52 7.03 9.72
N PRO A 14 -6.88 8.14 10.14
CA PRO A 14 -7.41 8.96 11.20
C PRO A 14 -8.67 9.71 10.73
N VAL A 15 -9.69 9.73 11.57
CA VAL A 15 -10.83 10.64 11.37
C VAL A 15 -10.44 12.01 11.91
N VAL A 16 -10.47 13.01 11.02
CA VAL A 16 -10.09 14.40 11.28
C VAL A 16 -11.36 15.26 11.28
N THR A 17 -11.68 15.90 12.41
CA THR A 17 -12.85 16.79 12.51
C THR A 17 -12.49 18.28 12.44
N ASP A 18 -11.25 18.62 12.77
CA ASP A 18 -10.76 20.00 12.90
C ASP A 18 -9.38 20.16 12.23
N VAL A 19 -9.01 21.38 11.84
CA VAL A 19 -7.73 21.67 11.18
C VAL A 19 -6.52 21.24 12.05
N ASP A 20 -6.64 21.38 13.37
CA ASP A 20 -5.64 20.90 14.35
C ASP A 20 -6.24 19.82 15.24
N ASP A 21 -6.76 18.77 14.61
CA ASP A 21 -7.44 17.64 15.27
C ASP A 21 -6.60 17.00 16.38
N PHE A 22 -5.27 16.88 16.18
CA PHE A 22 -4.39 16.34 17.22
C PHE A 22 -4.28 17.26 18.44
N TRP A 23 -4.33 18.59 18.26
CA TRP A 23 -4.43 19.52 19.38
C TRP A 23 -5.79 19.46 20.07
N HIS A 24 -6.90 19.40 19.33
CA HIS A 24 -8.27 19.33 19.90
C HIS A 24 -8.54 18.00 20.63
N LYS A 25 -7.80 16.94 20.28
CA LYS A 25 -7.78 15.68 21.06
C LYS A 25 -7.00 15.81 22.37
N LYS A 26 -6.00 16.69 22.44
CA LYS A 26 -5.24 16.95 23.68
C LYS A 26 -5.88 18.03 24.54
N TYR A 27 -6.52 19.03 23.95
CA TYR A 27 -7.03 20.22 24.63
C TYR A 27 -8.49 20.51 24.26
N GLN A 28 -9.34 20.68 25.27
CA GLN A 28 -10.75 21.03 25.10
C GLN A 28 -11.18 22.12 26.10
N PRO A 29 -12.19 22.94 25.76
CA PRO A 29 -12.76 23.91 26.70
C PRO A 29 -13.53 23.19 27.81
N ASP A 30 -13.41 23.71 29.03
CA ASP A 30 -14.25 23.33 30.17
C ASP A 30 -15.67 23.90 30.08
N GLU A 31 -16.54 23.54 31.03
CA GLU A 31 -17.87 24.17 31.26
C GLU A 31 -17.80 25.70 31.31
N ASN A 32 -16.66 26.26 31.74
CA ASN A 32 -16.41 27.71 31.82
C ASN A 32 -15.74 28.29 30.55
N GLY A 33 -15.60 27.52 29.47
CA GLY A 33 -14.95 27.93 28.22
C GLY A 33 -13.42 28.03 28.26
N LYS A 34 -12.78 27.66 29.37
CA LYS A 34 -11.32 27.69 29.52
C LYS A 34 -10.70 26.42 28.94
N LEU A 35 -9.69 26.56 28.08
CA LEU A 35 -8.93 25.43 27.54
C LEU A 35 -8.18 24.67 28.62
N ARG A 36 -8.28 23.34 28.58
CA ARG A 36 -7.53 22.41 29.45
C ARG A 36 -7.06 21.21 28.68
N LYS A 37 -5.95 20.62 29.15
CA LYS A 37 -5.44 19.36 28.64
C LYS A 37 -6.28 18.19 29.17
N ILE A 38 -6.80 17.36 28.28
CA ILE A 38 -7.65 16.20 28.60
C ILE A 38 -6.95 14.86 28.36
N ALA A 39 -5.90 14.82 27.52
CA ALA A 39 -5.18 13.61 27.19
C ALA A 39 -3.70 13.90 26.89
N ASP A 40 -2.85 12.91 27.12
CA ASP A 40 -1.44 12.97 26.74
C ASP A 40 -1.21 12.52 25.30
N GLY A 41 -0.20 13.11 24.64
CA GLY A 41 0.07 12.83 23.22
C GLY A 41 0.41 11.37 22.94
N ASN A 42 1.02 10.67 23.90
CA ASN A 42 1.37 9.26 23.78
C ASN A 42 0.16 8.33 23.96
N GLU A 43 -0.87 8.77 24.68
CA GLU A 43 -2.08 7.98 24.92
C GLU A 43 -3.00 7.98 23.69
N ILE A 44 -3.04 9.12 22.98
CA ILE A 44 -3.86 9.29 21.78
C ILE A 44 -3.11 8.94 20.48
N ALA A 45 -1.80 8.72 20.55
CA ALA A 45 -1.00 8.33 19.40
C ALA A 45 -1.27 6.86 19.03
N GLN A 46 -1.38 6.59 17.73
CA GLN A 46 -1.33 5.23 17.20
C GLN A 46 0.00 4.55 17.56
N LYS A 47 -0.03 3.23 17.74
CA LYS A 47 1.08 2.45 18.28
C LYS A 47 2.15 2.15 17.24
N GLY A 48 1.77 2.07 15.97
CA GLY A 48 2.64 1.74 14.85
C GLY A 48 2.91 0.25 14.68
N ASP A 49 2.04 -0.62 15.21
CA ASP A 49 2.21 -2.08 15.22
C ASP A 49 1.36 -2.82 14.19
N GLN A 50 0.71 -2.09 13.28
CA GLN A 50 -0.01 -2.69 12.16
C GLN A 50 0.91 -2.98 10.97
N HIS A 51 0.48 -3.89 10.11
CA HIS A 51 1.21 -4.31 8.91
C HIS A 51 0.32 -4.20 7.66
N PRO A 52 -0.07 -2.98 7.26
CA PRO A 52 -0.79 -2.80 6.00
C PRO A 52 0.14 -3.07 4.80
N HIS A 53 -0.45 -3.40 3.65
CA HIS A 53 0.30 -3.64 2.43
C HIS A 53 1.03 -2.38 1.96
N LEU A 54 2.35 -2.48 1.80
CA LEU A 54 3.19 -1.43 1.25
C LEU A 54 3.41 -1.65 -0.25
N PRO A 55 3.60 -0.58 -1.04
CA PRO A 55 4.04 -0.72 -2.43
C PRO A 55 5.41 -1.40 -2.48
N SER A 56 5.60 -2.31 -3.43
CA SER A 56 6.90 -2.96 -3.63
C SER A 56 7.94 -1.97 -4.15
N PRO A 57 9.22 -2.12 -3.76
CA PRO A 57 10.31 -1.28 -4.29
C PRO A 57 10.53 -1.54 -5.79
N SER A 58 10.88 -0.49 -6.54
CA SER A 58 11.17 -0.56 -7.99
C SER A 58 12.53 0.08 -8.32
N TYR A 59 13.29 -0.57 -9.20
CA TYR A 59 14.58 -0.07 -9.70
C TYR A 59 14.46 0.78 -10.96
N TRP A 60 13.34 0.74 -11.67
CA TRP A 60 13.20 1.46 -12.94
C TRP A 60 13.32 2.98 -12.83
N PRO A 61 12.80 3.65 -11.77
CA PRO A 61 12.96 5.10 -11.61
C PRO A 61 14.43 5.55 -11.60
N ILE A 62 15.32 4.81 -10.93
CA ILE A 62 16.74 5.17 -10.87
C ILE A 62 17.46 4.92 -12.19
N VAL A 63 17.09 3.84 -12.91
CA VAL A 63 17.64 3.55 -14.24
C VAL A 63 17.21 4.64 -15.24
N LEU A 64 15.95 5.06 -15.21
CA LEU A 64 15.44 6.14 -16.04
C LEU A 64 16.15 7.46 -15.72
N ALA A 65 16.30 7.80 -14.44
CA ALA A 65 17.02 9.00 -14.01
C ALA A 65 18.48 9.00 -14.48
N ALA A 66 19.15 7.85 -14.48
CA ALA A 66 20.52 7.70 -14.98
C ALA A 66 20.64 7.85 -16.50
N ALA A 67 19.58 7.60 -17.26
CA ALA A 67 19.57 7.79 -18.71
C ALA A 67 19.63 9.27 -19.11
N LEU A 68 19.00 10.16 -18.34
CA LEU A 68 18.97 11.61 -18.60
C LEU A 68 20.37 12.27 -18.67
N PRO A 69 21.28 12.09 -17.69
CA PRO A 69 22.62 12.65 -17.79
C PRO A 69 23.44 12.03 -18.93
N LEU A 70 23.22 10.75 -19.29
CA LEU A 70 23.86 10.15 -20.46
C LEU A 70 23.41 10.80 -21.78
N ILE A 71 22.12 11.10 -21.91
CA ILE A 71 21.57 11.83 -23.05
C ILE A 71 22.18 13.23 -23.10
N ALA A 72 22.14 13.97 -22.00
CA ALA A 72 22.68 15.33 -21.92
C ALA A 72 24.19 15.36 -22.26
N LEU A 73 24.97 14.45 -21.68
CA LEU A 73 26.40 14.33 -21.95
C LEU A 73 26.67 13.98 -23.42
N GLY A 74 25.85 13.11 -24.00
CA GLY A 74 25.94 12.77 -25.42
C GLY A 74 25.60 13.94 -26.35
N LEU A 75 24.59 14.75 -26.03
CA LEU A 75 24.26 15.93 -26.82
C LEU A 75 25.38 16.98 -26.81
N ILE A 76 26.15 17.08 -25.71
CA ILE A 76 27.27 18.01 -25.60
C ILE A 76 28.52 17.50 -26.31
N TYR A 77 28.88 16.22 -26.13
CA TYR A 77 30.20 15.72 -26.51
C TYR A 77 30.20 14.70 -27.65
N ASN A 78 29.18 13.84 -27.77
CA ASN A 78 29.12 12.80 -28.80
C ASN A 78 27.71 12.22 -28.95
N LEU A 79 27.09 12.41 -30.11
CA LEU A 79 25.71 11.98 -30.36
C LEU A 79 25.48 10.47 -30.20
N TRP A 80 26.52 9.64 -30.38
CA TRP A 80 26.43 8.19 -30.10
C TRP A 80 26.10 7.89 -28.64
N LEU A 81 26.67 8.65 -27.71
CA LEU A 81 26.38 8.50 -26.28
C LEU A 81 24.93 8.92 -25.96
N ALA A 82 24.39 9.91 -26.68
CA ALA A 82 22.99 10.28 -26.55
C ALA A 82 22.05 9.17 -27.03
N GLY A 83 22.44 8.46 -28.10
CA GLY A 83 21.73 7.27 -28.56
C GLY A 83 21.66 6.16 -27.50
N ILE A 84 22.76 5.89 -26.81
CA ILE A 84 22.78 4.90 -25.70
C ILE A 84 21.85 5.33 -24.56
N GLY A 85 21.92 6.60 -24.15
CA GLY A 85 21.03 7.15 -23.13
C GLY A 85 19.56 7.06 -23.54
N LEU A 86 19.23 7.33 -24.80
CA LEU A 86 17.86 7.23 -25.32
C LEU A 86 17.33 5.79 -25.27
N VAL A 87 18.15 4.80 -25.67
CA VAL A 87 17.78 3.38 -25.58
C VAL A 87 17.57 2.97 -24.13
N LEU A 88 18.45 3.39 -23.21
CA LEU A 88 18.31 3.10 -21.79
C LEU A 88 17.02 3.71 -21.20
N MET A 89 16.69 4.95 -21.58
CA MET A 89 15.47 5.63 -21.14
C MET A 89 14.20 4.90 -21.63
N LEU A 90 14.15 4.54 -22.92
CA LEU A 90 13.02 3.81 -23.50
C LEU A 90 12.88 2.41 -22.87
N GLY A 91 14.00 1.70 -22.68
CA GLY A 91 14.02 0.42 -22.01
C GLY A 91 13.55 0.51 -20.57
N ALA A 92 13.94 1.57 -19.84
CA ALA A 92 13.49 1.80 -18.47
C ALA A 92 12.00 2.05 -18.38
N MET A 93 11.44 2.90 -19.26
CA MET A 93 10.00 3.14 -19.30
C MET A 93 9.21 1.88 -19.68
N TYR A 94 9.71 1.12 -20.66
CA TYR A 94 9.08 -0.13 -21.07
C TYR A 94 9.09 -1.16 -19.93
N GLY A 95 10.24 -1.36 -19.29
CA GLY A 95 10.36 -2.27 -18.15
C GLY A 95 9.49 -1.87 -16.97
N TRP A 96 9.43 -0.57 -16.67
CA TRP A 96 8.56 -0.04 -15.62
C TRP A 96 7.08 -0.24 -15.94
N SER A 97 6.68 -0.09 -17.20
CA SER A 97 5.29 -0.31 -17.63
C SER A 97 4.84 -1.77 -17.52
N LEU A 98 5.78 -2.73 -17.52
CA LEU A 98 5.49 -4.16 -17.39
C LEU A 98 5.69 -4.68 -15.97
N GLU A 99 6.27 -3.88 -15.08
CA GLU A 99 6.45 -4.24 -13.68
C GLU A 99 5.07 -4.33 -12.98
N PRO A 100 4.79 -5.42 -12.25
CA PRO A 100 3.58 -5.50 -11.46
C PRO A 100 3.61 -4.45 -10.35
N ALA A 101 2.47 -3.81 -10.07
CA ALA A 101 2.37 -2.76 -9.06
C ALA A 101 2.66 -3.25 -7.62
N THR A 102 2.52 -4.55 -7.38
CA THR A 102 2.82 -5.23 -6.12
C THR A 102 3.46 -6.57 -6.40
N ASP A 103 4.50 -6.94 -5.66
CA ASP A 103 5.15 -8.26 -5.80
C ASP A 103 4.23 -9.37 -5.25
N PRO A 104 3.77 -10.32 -6.09
CA PRO A 104 2.94 -11.43 -5.65
C PRO A 104 3.66 -12.41 -4.71
N ASN A 105 4.99 -12.35 -4.60
CA ASN A 105 5.80 -13.22 -3.72
C ASN A 105 6.33 -12.50 -2.47
N ALA A 106 5.93 -11.24 -2.23
CA ALA A 106 6.28 -10.52 -1.00
C ALA A 106 5.47 -11.06 0.20
N GLY A 107 5.87 -12.22 0.71
CA GLY A 107 5.53 -12.71 2.04
C GLY A 107 4.09 -13.19 2.22
N HIS A 108 3.77 -14.39 1.72
CA HIS A 108 2.97 -15.29 2.55
C HIS A 108 3.96 -15.90 3.55
N GLY A 109 3.97 -15.36 4.77
CA GLY A 109 4.58 -16.09 5.88
C GLY A 109 3.94 -17.46 5.91
N ASP A 110 4.79 -18.48 5.78
CA ASP A 110 4.48 -19.87 6.07
C ASP A 110 3.91 -19.93 7.49
N HIS A 111 2.59 -19.78 7.61
CA HIS A 111 1.90 -20.30 8.77
C HIS A 111 2.01 -21.79 8.62
N GLY A 112 3.04 -22.36 9.27
CA GLY A 112 3.10 -23.79 9.53
C GLY A 112 1.78 -24.18 10.17
N GLU A 113 0.90 -24.75 9.35
CA GLU A 113 -0.28 -25.43 9.84
C GLU A 113 0.15 -26.84 10.19
N ASP A 114 0.70 -27.00 11.40
CA ASP A 114 0.59 -28.25 12.14
C ASP A 114 -0.87 -28.49 12.52
N HIS A 115 -1.67 -28.87 11.51
CA HIS A 115 -2.99 -29.44 11.70
C HIS A 115 -2.88 -30.98 11.65
N PRO A 116 -2.92 -31.69 12.79
CA PRO A 116 -3.19 -33.12 12.77
C PRO A 116 -4.70 -33.26 12.62
N THR A 117 -5.20 -33.58 11.43
CA THR A 117 -6.57 -34.07 11.30
C THR A 117 -6.59 -35.40 10.57
N ALA A 118 -7.12 -36.36 11.31
CA ALA A 118 -7.23 -37.76 10.99
C ALA A 118 -8.33 -38.01 9.96
N GLY A 119 -8.19 -39.12 9.24
CA GLY A 119 -9.31 -39.89 8.70
C GLY A 119 -9.49 -39.76 7.20
N ASP A 120 -8.95 -40.75 6.50
CA ASP A 120 -9.42 -41.18 5.18
C ASP A 120 -10.93 -41.43 5.17
N ASP A 121 -11.65 -40.92 4.17
CA ASP A 121 -12.71 -41.67 3.49
C ASP A 121 -13.12 -40.99 2.17
N PRO A 122 -13.06 -41.69 1.01
CA PRO A 122 -13.62 -41.22 -0.26
C PRO A 122 -15.01 -41.83 -0.52
N GLU A 123 -15.84 -41.10 -1.28
CA GLU A 123 -16.99 -41.56 -2.10
C GLU A 123 -18.37 -40.96 -1.82
N ALA A 124 -19.14 -40.88 -2.93
CA ALA A 124 -20.52 -40.43 -3.14
C ALA A 124 -20.70 -38.89 -3.24
N GLY A 125 -20.93 -38.26 -4.40
CA GLY A 125 -21.60 -38.70 -5.63
C GLY A 125 -22.99 -38.06 -5.70
N GLY A 126 -23.24 -37.16 -6.67
CA GLY A 126 -24.60 -36.72 -7.00
C GLY A 126 -24.74 -35.32 -7.59
N ASN A 127 -24.81 -35.22 -8.91
CA ASN A 127 -25.20 -34.02 -9.66
C ASN A 127 -26.69 -33.69 -9.47
N ALA A 128 -27.04 -32.41 -9.37
CA ALA A 128 -28.33 -31.90 -9.85
C ALA A 128 -28.25 -30.39 -10.14
N LEU A 129 -28.26 -30.06 -11.44
CA LEU A 129 -28.64 -28.75 -11.97
C LEU A 129 -30.13 -28.51 -11.69
N VAL A 130 -30.49 -27.29 -11.24
CA VAL A 130 -31.82 -26.72 -11.49
C VAL A 130 -31.64 -25.26 -11.90
N ASP A 131 -31.97 -25.02 -13.16
CA ASP A 131 -32.24 -23.73 -13.80
C ASP A 131 -33.64 -23.26 -13.40
N ALA A 132 -33.79 -21.99 -13.02
CA ALA A 132 -35.07 -21.29 -13.00
C ALA A 132 -34.84 -19.77 -13.13
N SER A 133 -35.00 -19.32 -14.37
CA SER A 133 -35.13 -17.96 -14.87
C SER A 133 -36.14 -17.06 -14.13
N GLY A 134 -35.81 -15.77 -14.05
CA GLY A 134 -36.69 -14.61 -14.29
C GLY A 134 -37.71 -14.22 -13.22
N GLU A 135 -37.63 -13.00 -12.68
CA GLU A 135 -38.54 -11.87 -12.99
C GLU A 135 -38.27 -10.67 -12.05
N GLU A 136 -38.25 -9.48 -12.65
CA GLU A 136 -38.40 -8.09 -12.17
C GLU A 136 -38.33 -7.66 -10.68
N ALA A 137 -37.63 -6.53 -10.48
CA ALA A 137 -37.83 -5.59 -9.37
C ALA A 137 -39.23 -4.94 -9.44
N PRO A 138 -39.77 -4.43 -8.31
CA PRO A 138 -39.71 -2.97 -8.17
C PRO A 138 -39.52 -2.43 -6.73
N SER A 139 -39.19 -1.14 -6.74
CA SER A 139 -39.02 -0.13 -5.70
C SER A 139 -39.92 -0.17 -4.46
N VAL A 140 -39.33 0.11 -3.29
CA VAL A 140 -39.63 1.27 -2.41
C VAL A 140 -38.32 1.76 -1.79
#